data_AF-A0A820M5I3-F1
#
_entry.id   AF-A0A820M5I3-F1
#
_cell.length_a   1.000
_cell.length_b   1.000
_cell.length_c   1.000
_cell.angle_alpha   90.00
_cell.angle_beta   90.00
_cell.angle_gamma   90.00
#
_symmetry.space_group_name_H-M   'P 1'
#
loop_
_entity.id
_entity.type
_entity.pdbx_description
1 polymer ?
#
loop_
_entity_poly.entity_id
_entity_poly.type
_entity_poly.pdbx_seq_one_letter_code
_entity_poly.pdbx_strand_id
1 'polypeptide(L)'
;ENVAVDVGAQFIHGKEKNILYEICEQLNCISDDSNNMENGVLVILSDGTELDSEIMQKAKLVWDDIAEEAQAKFGDTTIPAHYSLADYLQKHLKERLSSSLSCSDNIIDGLIDYFSSIELIENGCLSLSDLSLI
;
A
#
# COMPACT_ATOMS: atom_id res chain seq x y z
N GLU A 1 26.69 19.91 -8.48
CA GLU A 1 26.17 19.34 -7.23
C GLU A 1 26.28 17.83 -7.31
N ASN A 2 26.62 17.16 -6.22
CA ASN A 2 26.58 15.69 -6.16
C ASN A 2 25.20 15.30 -5.66
N VAL A 3 24.40 14.71 -6.55
CA VAL A 3 23.09 14.14 -6.20
C VAL A 3 23.33 12.70 -5.76
N ALA A 4 23.01 12.40 -4.51
CA ALA A 4 22.99 11.04 -3.99
C ALA A 4 21.53 10.56 -3.93
N VAL A 5 21.28 9.36 -4.44
CA VAL A 5 19.96 8.72 -4.40
C VAL A 5 20.13 7.42 -3.60
N ASP A 6 19.34 7.27 -2.55
CA ASP A 6 19.20 5.99 -1.86
C ASP A 6 18.26 5.09 -2.67
N VAL A 7 18.64 3.84 -2.89
CA VAL A 7 17.85 2.83 -3.62
C VAL A 7 17.36 1.71 -2.68
N GLY A 8 17.59 1.86 -1.38
CA GLY A 8 17.19 0.96 -0.31
C GLY A 8 16.16 1.60 0.61
N ALA A 9 16.39 1.51 1.92
CA ALA A 9 15.43 1.98 2.92
C ALA A 9 15.38 3.52 2.96
N GLN A 10 14.28 4.08 2.46
CA GLN A 10 14.06 5.53 2.39
C GLN A 10 13.10 6.06 3.47
N PHE A 11 12.33 5.18 4.12
CA PHE A 11 11.29 5.54 5.07
C PHE A 11 11.52 4.91 6.44
N ILE A 12 11.28 5.68 7.50
CA ILE A 12 11.22 5.18 8.88
C ILE A 12 9.76 5.22 9.31
N HIS A 13 9.15 4.05 9.46
CA HIS A 13 7.76 3.94 9.90
C HIS A 13 7.67 4.11 11.42
N GLY A 14 6.90 5.11 11.87
CA GLY A 14 6.62 5.36 13.28
C GLY A 14 7.77 6.04 14.05
N LYS A 15 7.38 6.90 15.00
CA LYS A 15 8.31 7.65 15.86
C LYS A 15 8.39 7.11 17.29
N GLU A 16 7.27 6.63 17.83
CA GLU A 16 7.19 6.19 19.21
C GLU A 16 7.90 4.83 19.40
N LYS A 17 8.81 4.75 20.38
CA LYS A 17 9.57 3.52 20.73
C LYS A 17 10.33 2.93 19.53
N ASN A 18 10.63 3.74 18.52
CA ASN A 18 11.40 3.33 17.37
C ASN A 18 12.85 3.83 17.53
N ILE A 19 13.75 2.92 17.91
CA ILE A 19 15.16 3.25 18.12
C ILE A 19 15.86 3.77 16.85
N LEU A 20 15.40 3.35 15.65
CA LEU A 20 15.94 3.87 14.40
C LEU A 20 15.58 5.33 14.21
N TYR A 21 14.34 5.71 14.53
CA TYR A 21 13.92 7.12 14.49
C TYR A 21 14.79 7.96 15.45
N GLU A 22 14.99 7.50 16.69
CA GLU A 22 15.81 8.21 17.68
C GLU A 22 17.26 8.41 17.21
N ILE A 23 17.87 7.36 16.62
CA ILE A 23 19.22 7.44 16.06
C ILE A 23 19.27 8.41 14.87
N CYS A 24 18.30 8.31 13.95
CA CYS A 24 18.26 9.13 12.75
C CYS A 24 18.01 10.61 13.05
N GLU A 25 17.20 10.90 14.07
CA GLU A 25 16.97 12.26 14.59
C GLU A 25 18.27 12.84 15.18
N GLN A 26 19.02 12.05 15.98
CA GLN A 26 20.30 12.47 16.53
C GLN A 26 21.38 12.73 15.46
N LEU A 27 21.34 11.98 14.36
CA LEU A 27 22.28 12.10 13.24
C LEU A 27 21.84 13.12 12.19
N ASN A 28 20.69 13.78 12.38
CA ASN A 28 20.10 14.73 11.45
C ASN A 28 19.95 14.17 10.03
N CYS A 29 19.50 12.92 9.92
CA CYS A 29 19.29 12.22 8.65
C CYS A 29 17.80 12.01 8.32
N ILE A 30 16.91 12.73 8.99
CA ILE A 30 15.47 12.78 8.70
C ILE A 30 15.19 14.10 7.97
N SER A 31 14.54 14.03 6.82
CA SER A 31 14.01 15.22 6.15
C SER A 31 12.63 15.58 6.72
N ASP A 32 12.32 16.86 6.85
CA ASP A 32 11.04 17.36 7.38
C ASP A 32 9.83 17.12 6.43
N ASP A 33 10.06 16.55 5.24
CA ASP A 33 9.05 16.40 4.18
C ASP A 33 8.16 15.16 4.34
N SER A 34 7.69 14.88 5.55
CA SER A 34 6.78 13.74 5.83
C SER A 34 5.38 13.87 5.22
N ASN A 35 5.08 14.94 4.48
CA ASN A 35 3.71 15.29 4.08
C ASN A 35 3.38 15.03 2.60
N ASN A 36 4.31 14.49 1.80
CA ASN A 36 4.05 14.40 0.36
C ASN A 36 3.11 13.26 -0.06
N MET A 37 2.86 12.27 0.80
CA MET A 37 1.90 11.20 0.48
C MET A 37 0.44 11.59 0.81
N GLU A 38 0.23 12.56 1.71
CA GLU A 38 -1.10 13.09 2.06
C GLU A 38 -1.64 14.10 1.03
N ASN A 39 -0.77 14.69 0.21
CA ASN A 39 -1.15 15.70 -0.80
C ASN A 39 -1.75 15.12 -2.10
N GLY A 40 -2.14 13.85 -2.08
CA GLY A 40 -2.80 13.16 -3.19
C GLY A 40 -1.83 12.40 -4.07
N VAL A 41 -2.21 11.19 -4.45
CA VAL A 41 -1.48 10.35 -5.41
C VAL A 41 -1.91 10.76 -6.82
N LEU A 42 -0.98 11.32 -7.60
CA LEU A 42 -1.19 11.49 -9.05
C LEU A 42 -1.04 10.13 -9.71
N VAL A 43 -2.14 9.60 -10.26
CA VAL A 43 -2.13 8.31 -10.97
C VAL A 43 -2.24 8.58 -12.47
N ILE A 44 -1.23 8.14 -13.22
CA ILE A 44 -1.19 8.25 -14.67
C ILE A 44 -1.33 6.86 -15.29
N LEU A 45 -2.31 6.70 -16.17
CA LEU A 45 -2.57 5.47 -16.90
C LEU A 45 -1.51 5.23 -17.99
N SER A 46 -1.46 4.02 -18.53
CA SER A 46 -0.47 3.63 -19.55
C SER A 46 -0.53 4.45 -20.84
N ASP A 47 -1.68 5.09 -21.14
CA ASP A 47 -1.87 5.97 -22.29
C ASP A 47 -1.51 7.44 -21.99
N GLY A 48 -1.04 7.74 -20.77
CA GLY A 48 -0.69 9.08 -20.30
C GLY A 48 -1.86 9.87 -19.71
N THR A 49 -3.06 9.29 -19.63
CA THR A 49 -4.23 9.95 -19.05
C THR A 49 -4.12 9.96 -17.52
N GLU A 50 -4.46 11.08 -16.89
CA GLU A 50 -4.60 11.16 -15.45
C GLU A 50 -5.91 10.48 -15.01
N LEU A 51 -5.80 9.59 -14.02
CA LEU A 51 -6.97 8.96 -13.41
C LEU A 51 -7.68 9.98 -12.52
N ASP A 52 -9.01 10.00 -12.61
CA ASP A 52 -9.82 10.85 -11.73
C ASP A 52 -9.52 10.57 -10.25
N SER A 53 -9.13 11.62 -9.53
CA SER A 53 -8.85 11.58 -8.10
C SER A 53 -10.01 11.02 -7.27
N GLU A 54 -11.27 11.19 -7.69
CA GLU A 54 -12.44 10.62 -7.00
C GLU A 54 -12.45 9.09 -7.09
N ILE A 55 -12.03 8.53 -8.23
CA ILE A 55 -11.90 7.08 -8.42
C ILE A 55 -10.81 6.55 -7.49
N MET A 56 -9.65 7.20 -7.45
CA MET A 56 -8.54 6.79 -6.60
C MET A 56 -8.89 6.86 -5.11
N GLN A 57 -9.56 7.93 -4.68
CA GLN A 57 -10.02 8.08 -3.29
C GLN A 57 -11.01 6.98 -2.89
N LYS A 58 -12.00 6.68 -3.73
CA LYS A 58 -12.96 5.59 -3.47
C LYS A 58 -12.28 4.23 -3.45
N ALA A 59 -11.34 4.00 -4.37
CA ALA A 59 -10.57 2.76 -4.41
C ALA A 59 -9.73 2.59 -3.12
N LYS A 60 -9.13 3.66 -2.63
CA LYS A 60 -8.41 3.68 -1.36
C LYS A 60 -9.31 3.35 -0.17
N LEU A 61 -10.53 3.92 -0.11
CA LEU A 61 -11.48 3.57 0.96
C LEU A 61 -11.85 2.07 0.93
N VAL A 62 -12.10 1.52 -0.26
CA VAL A 62 -12.36 0.08 -0.43
C VAL A 62 -11.17 -0.75 0.04
N TRP A 63 -9.95 -0.31 -0.26
CA TRP A 63 -8.73 -0.96 0.19
C TRP A 63 -8.59 -0.94 1.71
N ASP A 64 -8.70 0.25 2.31
CA ASP A 64 -8.55 0.45 3.76
C ASP A 64 -9.60 -0.41 4.51
N ASP A 65 -10.84 -0.48 4.04
CA ASP A 65 -11.90 -1.35 4.59
C ASP A 65 -11.52 -2.84 4.55
N ILE A 66 -10.94 -3.31 3.43
CA ILE A 66 -10.53 -4.72 3.28
C ILE A 66 -9.34 -5.03 4.20
N ALA A 67 -8.38 -4.10 4.31
CA ALA A 67 -7.21 -4.26 5.16
C ALA A 67 -7.61 -4.35 6.65
N GLU A 68 -8.51 -3.48 7.11
CA GLU A 68 -9.06 -3.53 8.46
C GLU A 68 -9.80 -4.85 8.74
N GLU A 69 -10.62 -5.32 7.80
CA GLU A 69 -11.30 -6.61 7.92
C GLU A 69 -10.32 -7.79 7.97
N ALA A 70 -9.28 -7.76 7.13
CA ALA A 70 -8.25 -8.77 7.14
C ALA A 70 -7.52 -8.79 8.49
N GLN A 71 -7.14 -7.64 9.03
CA GLN A 71 -6.52 -7.55 10.35
C GLN A 71 -7.45 -8.08 11.45
N ALA A 72 -8.72 -7.68 11.46
CA ALA A 72 -9.68 -8.14 12.46
C ALA A 72 -9.92 -9.66 12.39
N LYS A 73 -9.87 -10.24 11.18
CA LYS A 73 -10.15 -11.66 10.95
C LYS A 73 -8.93 -12.54 11.23
N PHE A 74 -7.74 -12.02 10.97
CA PHE A 74 -6.53 -12.83 10.92
C PHE A 74 -5.45 -12.42 11.92
N GLY A 75 -5.46 -11.18 12.44
CA GLY A 75 -4.40 -10.60 13.29
C GLY A 75 -4.10 -11.32 14.61
N ASP A 76 -4.96 -12.25 15.04
CA ASP A 76 -4.76 -13.07 16.26
C ASP A 76 -4.70 -14.59 15.99
N THR A 77 -4.69 -15.03 14.72
CA THR A 77 -4.79 -16.47 14.39
C THR A 77 -3.80 -16.92 13.33
N THR A 78 -3.25 -18.14 13.52
CA THR A 78 -2.63 -18.91 12.44
C THR A 78 -3.66 -19.12 11.31
N ILE A 79 -3.41 -18.55 10.13
CA ILE A 79 -4.26 -18.79 8.95
C ILE A 79 -4.31 -20.30 8.70
N PRO A 80 -5.50 -20.88 8.43
CA PRO A 80 -5.57 -22.24 7.93
C PRO A 80 -4.64 -22.38 6.71
N ALA A 81 -3.85 -23.45 6.64
CA ALA A 81 -2.81 -23.69 5.62
C ALA A 81 -3.29 -23.69 4.14
N HIS A 82 -4.55 -23.35 3.88
CA HIS A 82 -5.21 -23.36 2.59
C HIS A 82 -5.77 -21.99 2.18
N TYR A 83 -5.53 -20.92 2.96
CA TYR A 83 -5.90 -19.55 2.61
C TYR A 83 -4.66 -18.67 2.71
N SER A 84 -4.28 -17.96 1.65
CA SER A 84 -3.27 -16.91 1.73
C SER A 84 -3.96 -15.55 1.91
N LEU A 85 -3.31 -14.63 2.63
CA LEU A 85 -3.77 -13.24 2.70
C LEU A 85 -3.89 -12.65 1.29
N ALA A 86 -2.99 -13.03 0.38
CA ALA A 86 -3.05 -12.69 -1.04
C ALA A 86 -4.39 -13.05 -1.70
N ASP A 87 -4.83 -14.31 -1.56
CA ASP A 87 -6.08 -14.79 -2.17
C ASP A 87 -7.29 -14.04 -1.61
N TYR A 88 -7.24 -13.72 -0.31
CA TYR A 88 -8.28 -12.91 0.34
C TYR A 88 -8.31 -11.50 -0.24
N LEU A 89 -7.17 -10.80 -0.23
CA LEU A 89 -7.05 -9.42 -0.73
C LEU A 89 -7.48 -9.32 -2.20
N GLN A 90 -6.93 -10.16 -3.08
CA GLN A 90 -7.23 -10.11 -4.51
C GLN A 90 -8.70 -10.38 -4.82
N LYS A 91 -9.28 -11.40 -4.19
CA LYS A 91 -10.68 -11.76 -4.42
C LYS A 91 -11.62 -10.65 -3.96
N HIS A 92 -11.44 -10.19 -2.72
CA HIS A 92 -12.34 -9.20 -2.12
C HIS A 92 -12.16 -7.81 -2.76
N LEU A 93 -10.93 -7.46 -3.16
CA LEU A 93 -10.66 -6.18 -3.82
C LEU A 93 -11.35 -6.10 -5.18
N LYS A 94 -11.22 -7.13 -6.02
CA LYS A 94 -11.88 -7.15 -7.33
C LYS A 94 -13.40 -7.04 -7.21
N GLU A 95 -14.01 -7.88 -6.37
CA GLU A 95 -15.47 -7.87 -6.16
C GLU A 95 -15.96 -6.49 -5.68
N ARG A 96 -15.29 -5.88 -4.71
CA ARG A 96 -15.71 -4.59 -4.14
C ARG A 96 -15.46 -3.43 -5.08
N LEU A 97 -14.30 -3.35 -5.74
CA LEU A 97 -14.02 -2.28 -6.71
C LEU A 97 -15.01 -2.31 -7.87
N SER A 98 -15.31 -3.49 -8.43
CA SER A 98 -16.31 -3.64 -9.50
C SER A 98 -17.72 -3.23 -9.06
N SER A 99 -18.04 -3.34 -7.77
CA SER A 99 -19.35 -2.92 -7.24
C SER A 99 -19.41 -1.43 -6.87
N SER A 100 -18.29 -0.84 -6.44
CA SER A 100 -18.23 0.52 -5.88
C SER A 100 -17.81 1.58 -6.90
N LEU A 101 -17.15 1.19 -7.99
CA LEU A 101 -16.63 2.11 -8.99
C LEU A 101 -17.37 1.97 -10.32
N SER A 102 -17.66 3.10 -10.95
CA SER A 102 -18.18 3.17 -12.31
C SER A 102 -17.03 3.48 -13.29
N CYS A 103 -16.07 2.57 -13.38
CA CYS A 103 -14.94 2.65 -14.31
C CYS A 103 -14.77 1.35 -15.11
N SER A 104 -13.86 1.34 -16.07
CA SER A 104 -13.61 0.17 -16.93
C SER A 104 -12.77 -0.89 -16.22
N ASP A 105 -12.91 -2.15 -16.64
CA ASP A 105 -12.21 -3.29 -16.01
C ASP A 105 -10.69 -3.13 -15.99
N ASN A 106 -10.09 -2.49 -17.00
CA ASN A 106 -8.65 -2.21 -17.03
C ASN A 106 -8.20 -1.22 -15.94
N ILE A 107 -9.07 -0.28 -15.53
CA ILE A 107 -8.77 0.62 -14.40
C ILE A 107 -8.87 -0.17 -13.10
N ILE A 108 -9.86 -1.06 -12.98
CA ILE A 108 -10.03 -1.93 -11.80
C ILE A 108 -8.81 -2.85 -11.64
N ASP A 109 -8.39 -3.52 -12.71
CA ASP A 109 -7.21 -4.40 -12.70
C ASP A 109 -5.94 -3.59 -12.38
N GLY A 110 -5.78 -2.39 -12.94
CA GLY A 110 -4.67 -1.49 -12.61
C GLY A 110 -4.66 -1.02 -11.15
N LEU A 111 -5.82 -0.78 -10.55
CA LEU A 111 -5.93 -0.46 -9.12
C LEU A 111 -5.55 -1.66 -8.25
N ILE A 112 -5.98 -2.88 -8.62
CA ILE A 112 -5.58 -4.12 -7.94
C ILE A 112 -4.06 -4.28 -7.96
N ASP A 113 -3.44 -4.08 -9.12
CA ASP A 113 -1.98 -4.15 -9.28
C ASP A 113 -1.27 -3.08 -8.44
N TYR A 114 -1.81 -1.85 -8.43
CA TYR A 114 -1.27 -0.75 -7.63
C TYR A 114 -1.28 -1.08 -6.12
N PHE A 115 -2.43 -1.43 -5.55
CA PHE A 115 -2.51 -1.73 -4.11
C PHE A 115 -1.69 -2.96 -3.72
N SER A 116 -1.69 -3.99 -4.58
CA SER A 116 -0.83 -5.16 -4.40
C SER A 116 0.64 -4.76 -4.35
N SER A 117 1.08 -3.87 -5.22
CA SER A 117 2.48 -3.42 -5.26
C SER A 117 2.87 -2.63 -4.01
N ILE A 118 1.96 -1.81 -3.47
CA ILE A 118 2.19 -1.11 -2.20
C ILE A 118 2.42 -2.11 -1.06
N GLU A 119 1.57 -3.13 -0.93
CA GLU A 119 1.74 -4.16 0.10
C GLU A 119 3.08 -4.90 -0.01
N LEU A 120 3.52 -5.21 -1.23
CA LEU A 120 4.81 -5.85 -1.46
C LEU A 120 5.97 -4.95 -1.03
N ILE A 121 5.89 -3.65 -1.34
CA ILE A 121 6.92 -2.68 -0.98
C ILE A 121 6.97 -2.49 0.54
N GLU A 122 5.82 -2.27 1.18
CA GLU A 122 5.74 -2.01 2.62
C GLU A 122 6.19 -3.21 3.46
N ASN A 123 5.90 -4.43 2.99
CA ASN A 123 6.27 -5.67 3.69
C ASN A 123 7.57 -6.31 3.17
N GLY A 124 8.25 -5.71 2.19
CA GLY A 124 9.48 -6.25 1.61
C GLY A 124 9.33 -7.64 0.98
N CYS A 125 8.15 -7.94 0.42
CA CYS A 125 7.80 -9.24 -0.14
C CYS A 125 8.01 -9.30 -1.66
N LEU A 126 8.36 -10.47 -2.20
CA LEU A 126 8.50 -10.68 -3.66
C LEU A 126 7.17 -11.06 -4.32
N SER A 127 6.25 -11.62 -3.55
CA SER A 127 4.93 -12.02 -3.98
C SER A 127 3.93 -11.85 -2.84
N LEU A 128 2.65 -11.68 -3.17
CA LEU A 128 1.63 -11.52 -2.13
C LEU A 128 1.49 -12.80 -1.30
N SER A 129 1.85 -13.96 -1.86
CA SER A 129 1.90 -15.22 -1.10
C SER A 129 2.96 -15.24 -0.01
N ASP A 130 3.95 -14.35 -0.06
CA ASP A 130 4.97 -14.19 0.97
C ASP A 130 4.50 -13.29 2.13
N LEU A 131 3.35 -12.60 1.96
CA LEU A 131 2.77 -11.77 3.02
C LEU A 131 2.40 -12.65 4.21
N SER A 132 3.17 -12.49 5.28
CA SER A 132 2.78 -12.96 6.60
C SER A 132 1.78 -11.98 7.19
N LEU A 133 0.86 -12.47 8.02
CA LEU A 133 -0.03 -11.57 8.77
C LEU A 133 0.79 -10.67 9.69
N ILE A 134 0.35 -9.42 9.79
CA ILE A 134 0.86 -8.40 10.73
C ILE A 134 0.43 -8.74 12.15
#